data_AF-A0A3D5VII9-F1
#
_entry.id   AF-A0A3D5VII9-F1
#
_cell.length_a   1.000
_cell.length_b   1.000
_cell.length_c   1.000
_cell.angle_alpha   90.00
_cell.angle_beta   90.00
_cell.angle_gamma   90.00
#
_symmetry.space_group_name_H-M   'P 1'
#
loop_
_entity.id
_entity.type
_entity.pdbx_description
1 polymer ?
#
loop_
_entity_poly.entity_id
_entity_poly.type
_entity_poly.pdbx_seq_one_letter_code
_entity_poly.pdbx_strand_id
1 'polypeptide(L)' 'ELIHGCGLHNNKAANIVATCRQLVEKHQGEVPSSREELEALPGVGRKTANVVLSNAFGLPAIAVDTHVFRVA' A
#
# COMPACT_ATOMS: atom_id res chain seq x y z
N GLU A 1 -6.24 0.49 -19.09
CA GLU A 1 -6.18 -0.78 -19.83
C GLU A 1 -5.33 -1.84 -19.11
N LEU A 2 -4.10 -1.53 -18.71
CA LEU A 2 -3.14 -2.50 -18.12
C LEU A 2 -3.65 -3.35 -16.95
N ILE A 3 -4.54 -2.82 -16.09
CA ILE A 3 -5.02 -3.50 -14.88
C ILE A 3 -6.53 -3.83 -14.89
N HIS A 4 -7.17 -3.82 -16.06
CA HIS A 4 -8.63 -3.97 -16.15
C HIS A 4 -9.14 -5.29 -15.53
N GLY A 5 -8.35 -6.36 -15.63
CA GLY A 5 -8.65 -7.68 -15.04
C GLY A 5 -8.55 -7.75 -13.51
N CYS A 6 -7.96 -6.76 -12.82
CA CYS A 6 -7.66 -6.84 -11.39
C CYS A 6 -8.87 -6.56 -10.47
N GLY A 7 -10.06 -6.25 -11.02
CA GLY A 7 -11.23 -5.82 -10.26
C GLY A 7 -11.03 -4.48 -9.55
N LEU A 8 -12.09 -3.67 -9.41
CA LEU A 8 -12.01 -2.30 -8.87
C LEU A 8 -10.96 -1.43 -9.58
N HIS A 9 -10.70 -1.72 -10.86
CA HIS A 9 -9.54 -1.19 -11.59
C HIS A 9 -9.60 0.33 -11.76
N ASN A 10 -10.79 0.94 -11.82
CA ASN A 10 -10.95 2.40 -11.92
C ASN A 10 -10.32 3.10 -10.70
N ASN A 11 -10.71 2.69 -9.49
CA ASN A 11 -10.18 3.26 -8.26
C ASN A 11 -8.71 2.90 -8.07
N LYS A 12 -8.32 1.65 -8.39
CA LYS A 12 -6.91 1.22 -8.29
C LYS A 12 -6.01 2.04 -9.21
N ALA A 13 -6.42 2.28 -10.45
CA ALA A 13 -5.65 3.08 -11.41
C ALA A 13 -5.47 4.52 -10.92
N ALA A 14 -6.56 5.15 -10.45
CA ALA A 14 -6.51 6.50 -9.89
C ALA A 14 -5.56 6.57 -8.67
N ASN A 15 -5.67 5.61 -7.75
CA ASN A 15 -4.83 5.54 -6.56
C ASN A 15 -3.35 5.30 -6.90
N ILE A 16 -3.03 4.41 -7.85
CA ILE A 16 -1.65 4.17 -8.27
C ILE A 16 -1.00 5.46 -8.78
N VAL A 17 -1.66 6.17 -9.69
CA VAL A 17 -1.14 7.43 -10.24
C VAL A 17 -0.98 8.49 -9.15
N ALA A 18 -1.96 8.62 -8.26
CA ALA A 18 -1.90 9.58 -7.15
C ALA A 18 -0.77 9.24 -6.15
N THR A 19 -0.57 7.96 -5.85
CA THR A 19 0.52 7.47 -4.99
C THR A 19 1.87 7.77 -5.62
N CYS A 20 2.08 7.47 -6.90
CA CYS A 20 3.34 7.80 -7.58
C CYS A 20 3.65 9.30 -7.56
N ARG A 21 2.65 10.16 -7.75
CA ARG A 21 2.82 11.62 -7.64
C ARG A 21 3.25 12.02 -6.23
N GLN A 22 2.56 11.52 -5.20
CA GLN A 22 2.91 11.83 -3.81
C GLN A 22 4.31 11.35 -3.42
N LEU A 23 4.74 10.17 -3.91
CA LEU A 23 6.09 9.67 -3.68
C LEU A 23 7.14 10.61 -4.26
N VAL A 24 6.96 11.06 -5.50
CA VAL A 24 7.89 12.02 -6.14
C VAL A 24 7.89 13.37 -5.42
N GLU A 25 6.72 13.93 -5.13
CA GLU A 25 6.57 15.27 -4.55
C GLU A 25 7.01 15.36 -3.07
N LYS A 26 6.72 14.34 -2.27
CA LYS A 26 6.90 14.38 -0.81
C LYS A 26 7.98 13.45 -0.27
N HIS A 27 8.32 12.40 -1.02
CA HIS A 27 9.25 11.36 -0.59
C HIS A 27 10.43 11.18 -1.55
N GLN A 28 10.69 12.16 -2.44
CA GLN A 28 11.81 12.16 -3.38
C GLN A 28 11.83 10.92 -4.31
N GLY A 29 10.67 10.33 -4.55
CA GLY A 29 10.51 9.12 -5.37
C GLY A 29 10.75 7.81 -4.60
N GLU A 30 11.04 7.87 -3.31
CA GLU A 30 11.28 6.68 -2.48
C GLU A 30 10.03 6.29 -1.69
N VAL A 31 9.87 4.98 -1.44
CA VAL A 31 8.79 4.46 -0.61
C VAL A 31 9.17 4.68 0.86
N PRO A 32 8.32 5.33 1.68
CA PRO A 32 8.64 5.56 3.09
C PRO A 32 8.62 4.26 3.91
N SER A 33 9.45 4.19 4.94
CA SER A 33 9.52 3.07 5.88
C SER A 33 8.71 3.31 7.17
N SER A 34 7.83 4.32 7.18
CA SER A 34 6.93 4.64 8.29
C SER A 34 5.50 4.17 7.99
N ARG A 35 4.83 3.57 8.98
CA ARG A 35 3.45 3.09 8.81
C ARG A 35 2.49 4.23 8.53
N GLU A 36 2.62 5.33 9.27
CA GLU A 36 1.77 6.51 9.15
C GLU A 36 1.92 7.16 7.76
N GLU A 37 3.15 7.21 7.24
CA GLU A 37 3.42 7.75 5.90
C GLU A 37 2.89 6.83 4.80
N LEU A 38 3.05 5.51 4.96
CA LEU A 38 2.46 4.53 4.04
C LEU A 38 0.93 4.61 4.04
N GLU A 39 0.28 4.67 5.19
CA GLU A 39 -1.18 4.80 5.31
C GLU A 39 -1.71 6.14 4.76
N ALA A 40 -0.86 7.17 4.62
CA ALA A 40 -1.23 8.42 3.98
C ALA A 40 -1.30 8.33 2.45
N LEU A 41 -0.71 7.29 1.84
CA LEU A 41 -0.74 7.08 0.40
C LEU A 41 -2.12 6.59 -0.08
N PRO A 42 -2.64 7.12 -1.21
CA PRO A 42 -3.90 6.69 -1.80
C PRO A 42 -4.00 5.18 -2.01
N GLY A 43 -5.05 4.57 -1.46
CA GLY A 43 -5.32 3.14 -1.59
C GLY A 43 -4.46 2.24 -0.69
N VAL A 44 -3.62 2.80 0.17
CA VAL A 44 -2.83 2.06 1.15
C VAL A 44 -3.52 2.17 2.51
N GLY A 45 -4.13 1.07 2.95
CA GLY A 45 -4.62 0.95 4.33
C GLY A 45 -3.63 0.24 5.23
N ARG A 46 -3.95 0.14 6.53
CA ARG A 46 -3.12 -0.52 7.56
C ARG A 46 -2.59 -1.90 7.16
N LYS A 47 -3.45 -2.74 6.57
CA LYS A 47 -3.04 -4.07 6.11
C LYS A 47 -1.92 -3.97 5.08
N THR A 48 -2.11 -3.12 4.06
CA THR A 48 -1.13 -2.93 2.98
C THR A 48 0.18 -2.34 3.52
N ALA A 49 0.09 -1.32 4.39
CA ALA A 49 1.27 -0.74 5.03
C ALA A 49 2.07 -1.79 5.80
N ASN A 50 1.41 -2.63 6.60
CA ASN A 50 2.07 -3.69 7.36
C ASN A 50 2.74 -4.74 6.44
N VAL A 51 2.13 -5.08 5.29
CA VAL A 51 2.78 -5.96 4.31
C VAL A 51 4.07 -5.34 3.78
N VAL A 52 4.06 -4.05 3.43
CA VAL A 52 5.23 -3.34 2.91
C VAL A 52 6.34 -3.26 3.97
N LEU A 53 6.01 -2.84 5.19
CA LEU A 53 6.97 -2.77 6.30
C LEU A 53 7.64 -4.12 6.58
N SER A 54 6.85 -5.20 6.60
CA SER A 54 7.38 -6.54 6.86
C SER A 54 8.19 -7.10 5.69
N ASN A 55 7.68 -7.04 4.46
CA ASN A 55 8.30 -7.76 3.34
C ASN A 55 9.37 -6.93 2.62
N ALA A 56 9.21 -5.61 2.51
CA ALA A 56 10.17 -4.76 1.82
C ALA A 56 11.25 -4.21 2.75
N PHE A 57 10.89 -3.88 4.01
CA PHE A 57 11.81 -3.27 4.97
C PHE A 57 12.26 -4.22 6.09
N GLY A 58 11.74 -5.44 6.17
CA GLY A 58 12.11 -6.42 7.20
C GLY A 58 11.67 -6.03 8.62
N LEU A 59 10.74 -5.07 8.75
CA LEU A 59 10.28 -4.58 10.04
C LEU A 59 9.18 -5.49 10.61
N PRO A 60 9.17 -5.75 11.93
CA PRO A 60 8.14 -6.59 12.54
C PRO A 60 6.76 -5.92 12.44
N ALA A 61 5.89 -6.47 11.59
CA ALA A 61 4.52 -6.01 11.41
C ALA A 61 3.59 -7.19 11.07
N ILE A 62 2.39 -7.21 11.64
CA ILE A 62 1.37 -8.23 11.35
C ILE A 62 0.32 -7.63 10.43
N ALA A 63 0.26 -8.12 9.19
CA ALA A 63 -0.78 -7.75 8.24
C ALA A 63 -1.98 -8.71 8.38
N VAL A 64 -3.04 -8.25 9.04
CA VAL A 64 -4.27 -9.03 9.20
C VAL A 64 -5.14 -8.87 7.96
N ASP A 65 -5.33 -9.96 7.23
CA ASP A 65 -6.21 -10.04 6.07
C ASP A 65 -7.38 -11.01 6.33
N THR A 66 -8.19 -11.27 5.29
CA THR A 66 -9.35 -12.17 5.44
C THR A 66 -8.97 -13.60 5.85
N HIS A 67 -7.73 -14.03 5.62
CA HIS A 67 -7.28 -15.38 5.96
C HIS A 67 -6.75 -15.42 7.40
N VAL A 68 -5.92 -14.46 7.77
CA VAL A 68 -5.45 -14.32 9.17
C VAL A 68 -6.64 -14.11 10.10
N PHE A 69 -7.58 -13.23 9.74
CA PHE A 69 -8.78 -12.97 10.54
C PHE A 69 -9.67 -14.21 10.69
N ARG A 70 -9.76 -15.05 9.67
CA ARG A 70 -10.58 -16.28 9.72
C ARG A 70 -9.98 -17.36 10.62
N VAL A 71 -8.66 -17.37 10.81
CA VAL A 71 -7.96 -18.39 11.60
C VAL A 71 -7.87 -18.02 13.09
N ALA A 72 -7.79 -16.72 13.40
CA ALA A 72 -7.70 -16.19 14.75
C ALA A 72 -8.96 -16.47 15.58
#